data_AF-A0A150RCV5-F1
#
_entry.id   AF-A0A150RCV5-F1
#
_cell.length_a   1.000
_cell.length_b   1.000
_cell.length_c   1.000
_cell.angle_alpha   90.00
_cell.angle_beta   90.00
_cell.angle_gamma   90.00
#
_symmetry.space_group_name_H-M   'P 1'
#
loop_
_entity.id
_entity.type
_entity.pdbx_description
1 polymer ?
#
loop_
_entity_poly.entity_id
_entity_poly.type
_entity_poly.pdbx_seq_one_letter_code
_entity_poly.pdbx_strand_id
1 'polypeptide(L)'
;MSRRTTSLAVASLAAVSLISLASASASAKDHADWAIDFINNVAEEDNNWATPCSIDWDTYSGKTKGACFFTLTMQKALGYTDLDTFAMWRINSPSSDNYFDLINQSPAVGAPPPGIETHFRRVTRAVDVQKGDVLVVGATATYAGHTVIITGAPTEILPQVNPRYSGTKQYAVPIADSTETAHGCNESYPDSRWSGPCTGGYMASGAGTAYMRVYTDSLTGILLGYTWSVTSSATSYYSPSTRPYRIGRLFKMPAPLPTEPPPPPP
;
A
#
# COMPACT_ATOMS: atom_id res chain seq x y z
N MET A 1 -49.99 26.28 -66.66
CA MET A 1 -50.65 25.42 -65.66
C MET A 1 -49.70 24.28 -65.29
N SER A 2 -49.13 24.30 -64.08
CA SER A 2 -48.94 23.10 -63.23
C SER A 2 -48.17 23.53 -61.98
N ARG A 3 -48.89 23.65 -60.86
CA ARG A 3 -48.34 23.75 -59.50
C ARG A 3 -48.12 22.34 -58.97
N ARG A 4 -47.10 22.11 -58.12
CA ARG A 4 -47.08 21.17 -56.98
C ARG A 4 -45.74 21.27 -56.25
N THR A 5 -45.71 21.95 -55.10
CA THR A 5 -45.90 21.47 -53.69
C THR A 5 -44.60 21.04 -53.04
N THR A 6 -44.06 22.00 -52.29
CA THR A 6 -43.11 21.86 -51.18
C THR A 6 -43.75 21.08 -50.03
N SER A 7 -43.07 20.06 -49.52
CA SER A 7 -43.35 19.45 -48.21
C SER A 7 -42.12 19.62 -47.33
N LEU A 8 -42.23 20.53 -46.34
CA LEU A 8 -41.32 20.61 -45.21
C LEU A 8 -41.66 19.49 -44.23
N ALA A 9 -40.71 18.59 -43.98
CA ALA A 9 -40.76 17.67 -42.85
C ALA A 9 -40.11 18.38 -41.64
N VAL A 10 -40.90 18.69 -40.63
CA VAL A 10 -40.42 19.18 -39.32
C VAL A 10 -40.01 17.96 -38.51
N ALA A 11 -38.70 17.77 -38.34
CA ALA A 11 -38.16 16.77 -37.43
C ALA A 11 -38.05 17.37 -36.02
N SER A 12 -38.97 16.99 -35.14
CA SER A 12 -38.91 17.31 -33.71
C SER A 12 -37.77 16.54 -33.05
N LEU A 13 -36.69 17.24 -32.69
CA LEU A 13 -35.60 16.71 -31.88
C LEU A 13 -36.04 16.70 -30.42
N ALA A 14 -36.48 15.54 -29.92
CA ALA A 14 -36.72 15.34 -28.48
C ALA A 14 -35.37 15.06 -27.81
N ALA A 15 -34.80 16.06 -27.13
CA ALA A 15 -33.64 15.88 -26.28
C ALA A 15 -34.06 15.14 -25.00
N VAL A 16 -33.82 13.83 -24.95
CA VAL A 16 -33.93 13.06 -23.71
C VAL A 16 -32.67 13.31 -22.91
N SER A 17 -32.74 14.23 -21.94
CA SER A 17 -31.71 14.39 -20.92
C SER A 17 -31.73 13.17 -19.99
N LEU A 18 -30.89 12.18 -20.27
CA LEU A 18 -30.54 11.15 -19.31
C LEU A 18 -29.74 11.80 -18.18
N ILE A 19 -30.42 12.08 -17.07
CA ILE A 19 -29.77 12.38 -15.80
C ILE A 19 -29.16 11.05 -15.32
N SER A 20 -27.88 10.81 -15.64
CA SER A 20 -27.12 9.77 -14.97
C SER A 20 -26.88 10.21 -13.53
N LEU A 21 -27.75 9.77 -12.61
CA LEU A 21 -27.44 9.76 -11.19
C LEU A 21 -26.33 8.72 -11.00
N ALA A 22 -25.08 9.14 -11.26
CA ALA A 22 -23.93 8.41 -10.76
C ALA A 22 -24.03 8.53 -9.23
N SER A 23 -24.50 7.46 -8.59
CA SER A 23 -24.26 7.26 -7.17
C SER A 23 -22.75 7.30 -7.02
N ALA A 24 -22.22 8.43 -6.55
CA ALA A 24 -20.89 8.46 -5.97
C ALA A 24 -21.00 7.52 -4.77
N SER A 25 -20.63 6.25 -4.94
CA SER A 25 -20.34 5.38 -3.81
C SER A 25 -19.35 6.19 -2.97
N ALA A 26 -19.76 6.61 -1.78
CA ALA A 26 -18.83 7.13 -0.80
C ALA A 26 -17.67 6.14 -0.80
N SER A 27 -16.49 6.57 -1.26
CA SER A 27 -15.35 5.68 -1.39
C SER A 27 -15.08 5.17 0.01
N ALA A 28 -15.40 3.91 0.28
CA ALA A 28 -15.09 3.30 1.55
C ALA A 28 -13.59 3.47 1.79
N LYS A 29 -13.20 3.85 3.00
CA LYS A 29 -11.78 3.96 3.41
C LYS A 29 -11.09 2.64 3.05
N ASP A 30 -10.00 2.70 2.28
CA ASP A 30 -9.17 1.52 2.02
C ASP A 30 -8.24 1.22 3.21
N HIS A 31 -7.40 0.20 3.11
CA HIS A 31 -6.48 -0.17 4.21
C HIS A 31 -5.40 0.88 4.44
N ALA A 32 -4.98 1.63 3.41
CA ALA A 32 -4.06 2.74 3.60
C ALA A 32 -4.76 3.92 4.31
N ASP A 33 -6.03 4.18 4.03
CA ASP A 33 -6.84 5.13 4.78
C ASP A 33 -6.95 4.75 6.26
N TRP A 34 -7.27 3.49 6.57
CA TRP A 34 -7.34 3.01 7.95
C TRP A 34 -5.99 3.02 8.66
N ALA A 35 -4.89 2.78 7.94
CA ALA A 35 -3.55 2.92 8.51
C ALA A 35 -3.27 4.37 8.93
N ILE A 36 -3.56 5.33 8.05
CA ILE A 36 -3.42 6.76 8.34
C ILE A 36 -4.38 7.19 9.46
N ASP A 37 -5.61 6.68 9.45
CA ASP A 37 -6.62 6.94 10.49
C ASP A 37 -6.12 6.48 11.86
N PHE A 38 -5.55 5.28 11.95
CA PHE A 38 -4.93 4.80 13.18
C PHE A 38 -3.79 5.71 13.64
N ILE A 39 -2.83 6.00 12.75
CA ILE A 39 -1.65 6.81 13.06
C ILE A 39 -2.04 8.22 13.54
N ASN A 40 -3.08 8.81 12.97
CA ASN A 40 -3.52 10.16 13.34
C ASN A 40 -4.31 10.24 14.66
N ASN A 41 -4.80 9.11 15.18
CA ASN A 41 -5.65 9.07 16.37
C ASN A 41 -5.05 8.29 17.55
N VAL A 42 -4.02 7.48 17.31
CA VAL A 42 -3.32 6.73 18.37
C VAL A 42 -2.48 7.69 19.22
N ALA A 43 -2.62 7.60 20.55
CA ALA A 43 -1.73 8.28 21.48
C ALA A 43 -0.36 7.60 21.52
N GLU A 44 0.70 8.33 21.84
CA GLU A 44 2.07 7.77 21.82
C GLU A 44 2.22 6.58 22.79
N GLU A 45 1.65 6.69 23.99
CA GLU A 45 1.62 5.64 25.01
C GLU A 45 0.87 4.37 24.57
N ASP A 46 -0.08 4.51 23.65
CA ASP A 46 -0.93 3.44 23.13
C ASP A 46 -0.43 2.89 21.79
N ASN A 47 0.64 3.45 21.23
CA ASN A 47 1.23 3.08 19.94
C ASN A 47 2.48 2.21 20.11
N ASN A 48 2.30 0.91 20.35
CA ASN A 48 3.41 0.04 20.75
C ASN A 48 3.93 -0.81 19.58
N TRP A 49 5.25 -0.83 19.38
CA TRP A 49 5.88 -1.84 18.53
C TRP A 49 6.05 -3.15 19.32
N ALA A 50 5.15 -4.11 19.11
CA ALA A 50 5.12 -5.33 19.93
C ALA A 50 4.35 -6.48 19.28
N THR A 51 4.43 -7.64 19.92
CA THR A 51 3.61 -8.83 19.65
C THR A 51 3.04 -9.37 20.96
N PRO A 52 1.86 -10.03 20.98
CA PRO A 52 0.98 -10.30 19.84
C PRO A 52 0.39 -9.01 19.25
N CYS A 53 0.08 -9.03 17.95
CA CYS A 53 -0.41 -7.84 17.29
C CYS A 53 -1.92 -7.67 17.49
N SER A 54 -2.35 -6.43 17.73
CA SER A 54 -3.76 -6.06 17.88
C SER A 54 -3.93 -4.55 17.67
N ILE A 55 -5.09 -4.14 17.14
CA ILE A 55 -5.56 -2.75 17.16
C ILE A 55 -6.97 -2.77 17.75
N ASP A 56 -7.18 -1.94 18.77
CA ASP A 56 -8.52 -1.52 19.19
C ASP A 56 -8.87 -0.25 18.40
N TRP A 57 -9.84 -0.39 17.51
CA TRP A 57 -10.28 0.68 16.61
C TRP A 57 -11.22 1.69 17.27
N ASP A 58 -11.78 1.37 18.45
CA ASP A 58 -12.68 2.26 19.17
C ASP A 58 -11.88 3.24 20.04
N THR A 59 -10.78 2.74 20.64
CA THR A 59 -9.87 3.56 21.46
C THR A 59 -8.63 4.04 20.72
N TYR A 60 -8.40 3.56 19.49
CA TYR A 60 -7.16 3.78 18.75
C TYR A 60 -5.92 3.43 19.58
N SER A 61 -5.89 2.22 20.14
CA SER A 61 -4.72 1.67 20.82
C SER A 61 -4.23 0.41 20.11
N GLY A 62 -2.93 0.12 20.16
CA GLY A 62 -2.41 -1.02 19.42
C GLY A 62 -1.00 -1.49 19.75
N LYS A 63 -0.78 -2.77 19.48
CA LYS A 63 0.53 -3.44 19.45
C LYS A 63 0.73 -3.94 18.05
N THR A 64 1.72 -3.43 17.32
CA THR A 64 1.85 -3.74 15.89
C THR A 64 3.31 -3.91 15.46
N LYS A 65 3.50 -4.51 14.29
CA LYS A 65 4.74 -4.63 13.50
C LYS A 65 4.36 -4.53 12.03
N GLY A 66 5.31 -4.24 11.14
CA GLY A 66 5.04 -4.00 9.71
C GLY A 66 4.00 -4.92 9.06
N ALA A 67 4.21 -6.25 9.08
CA ALA A 67 3.30 -7.20 8.45
C ALA A 67 1.90 -7.25 9.08
N CYS A 68 1.83 -7.34 10.42
CA CYS A 68 0.54 -7.43 11.09
C CYS A 68 -0.21 -6.09 11.10
N PHE A 69 0.48 -4.95 11.02
CA PHE A 69 -0.15 -3.63 10.84
C PHE A 69 -0.89 -3.58 9.49
N PHE A 70 -0.26 -4.07 8.42
CA PHE A 70 -0.93 -4.26 7.14
C PHE A 70 -2.11 -5.23 7.24
N THR A 71 -1.95 -6.39 7.85
CA THR A 71 -3.05 -7.37 7.98
C THR A 71 -4.25 -6.77 8.70
N LEU A 72 -4.03 -6.09 9.84
CA LEU A 72 -5.10 -5.52 10.66
C LEU A 72 -5.82 -4.36 9.97
N THR A 73 -5.09 -3.49 9.28
CA THR A 73 -5.68 -2.37 8.51
C THR A 73 -6.47 -2.88 7.29
N MET A 74 -5.98 -3.92 6.61
CA MET A 74 -6.72 -4.62 5.56
C MET A 74 -7.99 -5.27 6.10
N GLN A 75 -7.89 -5.96 7.24
CA GLN A 75 -9.05 -6.59 7.87
C GLN A 75 -10.12 -5.57 8.22
N LYS A 76 -9.72 -4.44 8.81
CA LYS A 76 -10.62 -3.32 9.10
C LYS A 76 -11.29 -2.75 7.84
N ALA A 77 -10.51 -2.55 6.77
CA ALA A 77 -11.03 -1.98 5.52
C ALA A 77 -12.04 -2.88 4.82
N LEU A 78 -11.81 -4.20 4.85
CA LEU A 78 -12.63 -5.16 4.12
C LEU A 78 -13.69 -5.83 4.99
N GLY A 79 -13.73 -5.55 6.29
CA GLY A 79 -14.59 -6.28 7.24
C GLY A 79 -14.21 -7.75 7.38
N TYR A 80 -12.93 -8.07 7.21
CA TYR A 80 -12.41 -9.42 7.29
C TYR A 80 -12.05 -9.80 8.73
N THR A 81 -12.17 -11.08 8.98
CA THR A 81 -11.71 -11.78 10.18
C THR A 81 -10.39 -12.51 9.92
N ASP A 82 -9.84 -13.18 10.92
CA ASP A 82 -8.69 -14.07 10.75
C ASP A 82 -9.00 -15.27 9.84
N LEU A 83 -10.26 -15.72 9.82
CA LEU A 83 -10.70 -16.82 8.95
C LEU A 83 -10.69 -16.42 7.47
N ASP A 84 -11.01 -15.17 7.17
CA ASP A 84 -10.91 -14.64 5.80
C ASP A 84 -9.46 -14.61 5.32
N THR A 85 -8.54 -14.12 6.17
CA THR A 85 -7.10 -14.13 5.90
C THR A 85 -6.59 -15.56 5.70
N PHE A 86 -7.03 -16.50 6.54
CA PHE A 86 -6.72 -17.92 6.38
C PHE A 86 -7.31 -18.53 5.10
N ALA A 87 -8.52 -18.16 4.72
CA ALA A 87 -9.13 -18.68 3.50
C ALA A 87 -8.35 -18.26 2.25
N MET A 88 -7.84 -17.02 2.23
CA MET A 88 -7.03 -16.48 1.13
C MET A 88 -5.62 -17.08 1.08
N TRP A 89 -4.93 -17.12 2.21
CA TRP A 89 -3.48 -17.37 2.23
C TRP A 89 -3.06 -18.57 3.08
N ARG A 90 -4.02 -19.29 3.66
CA ARG A 90 -3.80 -20.44 4.58
C ARG A 90 -2.98 -20.07 5.82
N ILE A 91 -2.94 -18.79 6.17
CA ILE A 91 -2.22 -18.22 7.31
C ILE A 91 -3.06 -17.06 7.87
N ASN A 92 -3.37 -17.07 9.17
CA ASN A 92 -4.19 -16.02 9.80
C ASN A 92 -3.46 -14.68 9.93
N SER A 93 -2.15 -14.75 10.19
CA SER A 93 -1.28 -13.59 10.39
C SER A 93 0.01 -13.78 9.59
N PRO A 94 -0.02 -13.50 8.26
CA PRO A 94 1.16 -13.67 7.42
C PRO A 94 2.30 -12.78 7.90
N SER A 95 3.50 -13.33 7.93
CA SER A 95 4.72 -12.56 8.13
C SER A 95 5.08 -11.75 6.87
N SER A 96 6.03 -10.82 6.99
CA SER A 96 6.57 -10.10 5.82
C SER A 96 7.13 -11.06 4.77
N ASP A 97 7.74 -12.17 5.21
CA ASP A 97 8.29 -13.16 4.28
C ASP A 97 7.18 -13.91 3.53
N ASN A 98 6.07 -14.23 4.21
CA ASN A 98 4.90 -14.81 3.55
C ASN A 98 4.31 -13.85 2.52
N TYR A 99 4.17 -12.56 2.85
CA TYR A 99 3.72 -11.56 1.89
C TYR A 99 4.68 -11.40 0.71
N PHE A 100 5.99 -11.44 0.97
CA PHE A 100 7.00 -11.38 -0.07
C PHE A 100 6.82 -12.53 -1.06
N ASP A 101 6.68 -13.77 -0.57
CA ASP A 101 6.48 -14.95 -1.40
C ASP A 101 5.19 -14.89 -2.22
N LEU A 102 4.08 -14.49 -1.60
CA LEU A 102 2.79 -14.31 -2.29
C LEU A 102 2.93 -13.30 -3.43
N ILE A 103 3.52 -12.13 -3.18
CA ILE A 103 3.71 -11.09 -4.22
C ILE A 103 4.72 -11.54 -5.27
N ASN A 104 5.76 -12.27 -4.88
CA ASN A 104 6.79 -12.76 -5.81
C ASN A 104 6.21 -13.78 -6.81
N GLN A 105 5.27 -14.62 -6.36
CA GLN A 105 4.53 -15.58 -7.20
C GLN A 105 3.39 -14.93 -8.00
N SER A 106 3.07 -13.67 -7.71
CA SER A 106 1.98 -12.95 -8.36
C SER A 106 2.35 -12.48 -9.77
N PRO A 107 1.40 -12.51 -10.72
CA PRO A 107 1.60 -11.91 -12.02
C PRO A 107 1.75 -10.39 -11.91
N ALA A 108 2.43 -9.78 -12.87
CA ALA A 108 2.55 -8.33 -12.93
C ALA A 108 1.19 -7.65 -13.14
N VAL A 109 1.05 -6.38 -12.72
CA VAL A 109 -0.13 -5.57 -13.08
C VAL A 109 -0.32 -5.58 -14.60
N GLY A 110 -1.53 -5.90 -15.05
CA GLY A 110 -1.88 -6.01 -16.48
C GLY A 110 -1.55 -7.36 -17.13
N ALA A 111 -0.87 -8.28 -16.44
CA ALA A 111 -0.66 -9.63 -16.95
C ALA A 111 -1.94 -10.50 -16.83
N PRO A 112 -2.05 -11.57 -17.64
CA PRO A 112 -3.19 -12.49 -17.57
C PRO A 112 -3.40 -13.08 -16.16
N PRO A 113 -4.63 -13.51 -15.82
CA PRO A 113 -4.89 -14.18 -14.56
C PRO A 113 -4.00 -15.42 -14.37
N PRO A 114 -3.51 -15.68 -13.14
CA PRO A 114 -2.76 -16.90 -12.85
C PRO A 114 -3.72 -18.09 -12.73
N GLY A 115 -3.18 -19.31 -12.75
CA GLY A 115 -3.98 -20.52 -12.49
C GLY A 115 -4.46 -20.63 -11.03
N ILE A 116 -3.69 -20.06 -10.10
CA ILE A 116 -4.03 -19.95 -8.67
C ILE A 116 -3.85 -18.49 -8.27
N GLU A 117 -4.88 -17.90 -7.66
CA GLU A 117 -4.87 -16.50 -7.26
C GLU A 117 -4.12 -16.33 -5.93
N THR A 118 -3.21 -15.37 -5.89
CA THR A 118 -2.46 -14.96 -4.67
C THR A 118 -3.12 -13.75 -3.99
N HIS A 119 -4.12 -13.16 -4.65
CA HIS A 119 -4.79 -11.92 -4.28
C HIS A 119 -3.88 -10.68 -4.37
N PHE A 120 -2.77 -10.80 -5.09
CA PHE A 120 -1.84 -9.71 -5.38
C PHE A 120 -1.54 -9.58 -6.87
N ARG A 121 -1.20 -8.38 -7.32
CA ARG A 121 -0.53 -8.12 -8.60
C ARG A 121 0.77 -7.38 -8.35
N ARG A 122 1.85 -7.83 -8.97
CA ARG A 122 3.18 -7.24 -8.77
C ARG A 122 3.31 -5.92 -9.53
N VAL A 123 3.65 -4.86 -8.80
CA VAL A 123 4.02 -3.56 -9.38
C VAL A 123 5.53 -3.59 -9.64
N THR A 124 5.93 -3.36 -10.90
CA THR A 124 7.31 -3.52 -11.35
C THR A 124 8.02 -2.21 -11.66
N ARG A 125 7.29 -1.09 -11.75
CA ARG A 125 7.82 0.24 -12.03
C ARG A 125 7.36 1.23 -10.98
N ALA A 126 8.23 2.18 -10.62
CA ALA A 126 7.86 3.20 -9.63
C ALA A 126 6.66 4.04 -10.08
N VAL A 127 6.57 4.39 -11.37
CA VAL A 127 5.46 5.20 -11.89
C VAL A 127 4.09 4.50 -11.82
N ASP A 128 4.06 3.18 -11.66
CA ASP A 128 2.81 2.43 -11.51
C ASP A 128 2.39 2.26 -10.04
N VAL A 129 3.25 2.64 -9.09
CA VAL A 129 2.98 2.58 -7.66
C VAL A 129 1.89 3.59 -7.31
N GLN A 130 0.93 3.16 -6.50
CA GLN A 130 -0.16 4.00 -6.03
C GLN A 130 -0.47 3.72 -4.55
N LYS A 131 -1.31 4.57 -3.96
CA LYS A 131 -1.85 4.35 -2.62
C LYS A 131 -2.54 2.98 -2.52
N GLY A 132 -2.30 2.29 -1.41
CA GLY A 132 -2.85 0.96 -1.14
C GLY A 132 -1.98 -0.18 -1.68
N ASP A 133 -0.95 0.10 -2.47
CA ASP A 133 0.08 -0.90 -2.73
C ASP A 133 0.86 -1.18 -1.43
N VAL A 134 1.48 -2.35 -1.34
CA VAL A 134 2.34 -2.74 -0.22
C VAL A 134 3.74 -3.04 -0.71
N LEU A 135 4.75 -2.42 -0.08
CA LEU A 135 6.15 -2.75 -0.30
C LEU A 135 6.58 -3.73 0.78
N VAL A 136 7.07 -4.88 0.35
CA VAL A 136 7.45 -5.98 1.23
C VAL A 136 8.90 -6.34 0.98
N VAL A 137 9.70 -6.32 2.04
CA VAL A 137 11.06 -6.82 2.09
C VAL A 137 11.02 -8.24 2.65
N GLY A 138 11.52 -9.20 1.89
CA GLY A 138 11.59 -10.60 2.29
C GLY A 138 12.64 -10.84 3.36
N ALA A 139 12.54 -11.98 4.04
CA ALA A 139 13.52 -12.38 5.03
C ALA A 139 14.85 -12.77 4.37
N THR A 140 15.92 -12.65 5.16
CA THR A 140 17.25 -13.18 4.86
C THR A 140 17.75 -13.96 6.06
N ALA A 141 18.95 -14.54 5.98
CA ALA A 141 19.55 -15.26 7.11
C ALA A 141 19.68 -14.42 8.40
N THR A 142 19.72 -13.08 8.29
CA THR A 142 19.93 -12.16 9.42
C THR A 142 18.83 -11.10 9.55
N TYR A 143 17.75 -11.21 8.78
CA TYR A 143 16.69 -10.20 8.75
C TYR A 143 15.32 -10.87 8.57
N ALA A 144 14.35 -10.53 9.41
CA ALA A 144 13.03 -11.18 9.39
C ALA A 144 12.08 -10.66 8.28
N GLY A 145 12.54 -9.70 7.47
CA GLY A 145 11.69 -9.00 6.51
C GLY A 145 10.91 -7.86 7.16
N HIS A 146 10.23 -7.05 6.33
CA HIS A 146 9.37 -5.96 6.78
C HIS A 146 8.33 -5.61 5.72
N THR A 147 7.19 -5.11 6.16
CA THR A 147 6.07 -4.74 5.28
C THR A 147 5.67 -3.31 5.59
N VAL A 148 5.49 -2.52 4.53
CA VAL A 148 5.01 -1.13 4.62
C VAL A 148 3.84 -0.95 3.65
N ILE A 149 2.88 -0.13 4.05
CA ILE A 149 1.72 0.25 3.24
C ILE A 149 2.08 1.54 2.50
N ILE A 150 1.89 1.60 1.19
CA ILE A 150 2.13 2.81 0.40
C ILE A 150 0.91 3.70 0.51
N THR A 151 1.11 4.95 0.93
CA THR A 151 0.00 5.87 1.27
C THR A 151 -0.25 6.93 0.20
N GLY A 152 0.53 6.94 -0.87
CA GLY A 152 0.42 7.89 -1.97
C GLY A 152 1.27 7.50 -3.17
N ALA A 153 1.13 8.26 -4.26
CA ALA A 153 1.99 8.09 -5.43
C ALA A 153 3.44 8.51 -5.10
N PRO A 154 4.45 7.87 -5.70
CA PRO A 154 5.83 8.25 -5.47
C PRO A 154 6.20 9.56 -6.19
N THR A 155 7.11 10.31 -5.58
CA THR A 155 7.63 11.57 -6.11
C THR A 155 9.06 11.42 -6.56
N GLU A 156 9.39 11.79 -7.81
CA GLU A 156 10.77 11.75 -8.30
C GLU A 156 11.65 12.75 -7.53
N ILE A 157 12.83 12.32 -7.09
CA ILE A 157 13.75 13.15 -6.31
C ILE A 157 14.75 13.82 -7.25
N LEU A 158 14.63 15.15 -7.37
CA LEU A 158 15.52 15.98 -8.20
C LEU A 158 16.07 17.16 -7.39
N PRO A 159 17.41 17.36 -7.33
CA PRO A 159 18.44 16.42 -7.79
C PRO A 159 18.47 15.15 -6.92
N GLN A 160 19.01 14.05 -7.46
CA GLN A 160 19.18 12.81 -6.70
C GLN A 160 19.97 13.02 -5.40
N VAL A 161 19.74 12.19 -4.40
CA VAL A 161 20.44 12.18 -3.11
C VAL A 161 21.32 10.94 -2.98
N ASN A 162 22.34 10.95 -2.10
CA ASN A 162 23.24 9.80 -1.99
C ASN A 162 22.56 8.58 -1.33
N PRO A 163 22.91 7.34 -1.75
CA PRO A 163 23.86 7.04 -2.82
C PRO A 163 23.21 7.21 -4.20
N ARG A 164 23.99 7.75 -5.15
CA ARG A 164 23.58 7.99 -6.55
C ARG A 164 24.21 6.94 -7.45
N TYR A 165 23.41 6.36 -8.34
CA TYR A 165 23.88 5.39 -9.31
C TYR A 165 23.57 5.86 -10.72
N SER A 166 24.56 5.82 -11.61
CA SER A 166 24.37 6.15 -13.02
C SER A 166 23.30 5.24 -13.65
N GLY A 167 22.50 5.78 -14.57
CA GLY A 167 21.42 5.03 -15.22
C GLY A 167 20.23 4.73 -14.30
N THR A 168 20.12 5.39 -13.13
CA THR A 168 18.98 5.23 -12.24
C THR A 168 18.20 6.51 -12.05
N LYS A 169 16.92 6.39 -11.72
CA LYS A 169 16.09 7.45 -11.11
C LYS A 169 15.75 7.09 -9.67
N GLN A 170 15.54 8.09 -8.82
CA GLN A 170 15.17 7.92 -7.42
C GLN A 170 13.79 8.49 -7.18
N TYR A 171 12.97 7.76 -6.44
CA TYR A 171 11.63 8.18 -6.06
C TYR A 171 11.45 8.07 -4.55
N ALA A 172 10.91 9.10 -3.92
CA ALA A 172 10.40 9.05 -2.56
C ALA A 172 9.01 8.41 -2.58
N VAL A 173 8.80 7.37 -1.78
CA VAL A 173 7.56 6.63 -1.66
C VAL A 173 6.98 6.93 -0.28
N PRO A 174 5.82 7.62 -0.17
CA PRO A 174 5.14 7.81 1.10
C PRO A 174 4.62 6.47 1.61
N ILE A 175 4.89 6.17 2.88
CA ILE A 175 4.54 4.91 3.51
C ILE A 175 3.89 5.11 4.87
N ALA A 176 3.15 4.10 5.30
CA ALA A 176 2.76 3.85 6.68
C ALA A 176 3.24 2.45 7.09
N ASP A 177 3.84 2.34 8.27
CA ASP A 177 4.36 1.08 8.80
C ASP A 177 4.41 1.10 10.32
N SER A 178 4.76 -0.03 10.93
CA SER A 178 5.06 -0.10 12.37
C SER A 178 6.45 -0.70 12.61
N THR A 179 7.35 0.12 13.16
CA THR A 179 8.77 -0.19 13.33
C THR A 179 9.30 0.40 14.64
N GLU A 180 10.46 -0.07 15.09
CA GLU A 180 11.24 0.48 16.21
C GLU A 180 12.46 1.28 15.72
N THR A 181 12.61 1.45 14.40
CA THR A 181 13.72 2.17 13.78
C THR A 181 13.23 3.26 12.84
N ALA A 182 13.89 4.41 12.86
CA ALA A 182 13.50 5.57 12.06
C ALA A 182 13.77 5.39 10.56
N HIS A 183 12.90 5.96 9.73
CA HIS A 183 13.12 6.18 8.29
C HIS A 183 13.88 7.49 8.00
N GLY A 184 14.76 7.88 8.91
CA GLY A 184 15.55 9.12 8.85
C GLY A 184 14.79 10.36 9.29
N CYS A 185 15.36 11.52 8.98
CA CYS A 185 15.00 12.81 9.59
C CYS A 185 14.94 13.94 8.54
N ASN A 186 14.78 13.60 7.25
CA ASN A 186 14.74 14.58 6.17
C ASN A 186 13.48 15.46 6.29
N GLU A 187 13.64 16.79 6.34
CA GLU A 187 12.53 17.73 6.52
C GLU A 187 11.47 17.67 5.40
N SER A 188 11.87 17.42 4.15
CA SER A 188 10.93 17.27 3.03
C SER A 188 10.25 15.91 2.99
N TYR A 189 10.76 14.93 3.74
CA TYR A 189 10.31 13.55 3.78
C TYR A 189 10.31 13.04 5.22
N PRO A 190 9.49 13.65 6.10
CA PRO A 190 9.55 13.41 7.54
C PRO A 190 9.08 12.00 7.89
N ASP A 191 9.63 11.46 8.98
CA ASP A 191 9.05 10.33 9.72
C ASP A 191 8.23 10.91 10.88
N SER A 192 6.93 10.60 10.96
CA SER A 192 6.03 11.16 11.97
C SER A 192 6.39 10.76 13.40
N ARG A 193 7.25 9.75 13.55
CA ARG A 193 7.74 9.29 14.85
C ARG A 193 9.07 9.92 15.25
N TRP A 194 9.69 10.69 14.37
CA TRP A 194 10.97 11.35 14.64
C TRP A 194 10.76 12.68 15.36
N SER A 195 11.50 12.87 16.45
CA SER A 195 11.49 14.08 17.25
C SER A 195 12.91 14.61 17.47
N GLY A 196 13.07 15.92 17.27
CA GLY A 196 14.34 16.61 17.47
C GLY A 196 15.25 16.63 16.24
N PRO A 197 16.51 17.07 16.39
CA PRO A 197 17.43 17.25 15.28
C PRO A 197 17.85 15.93 14.65
N CYS A 198 18.24 15.94 13.37
CA CYS A 198 18.82 14.77 12.69
C CYS A 198 20.00 14.15 13.44
N THR A 199 20.79 14.97 14.13
CA THR A 199 21.90 14.54 14.97
C THR A 199 21.47 14.57 16.42
N GLY A 200 21.11 13.41 16.97
CA GLY A 200 20.75 13.26 18.38
C GLY A 200 19.26 13.39 18.71
N GLY A 201 18.39 13.44 17.70
CA GLY A 201 16.95 13.22 17.88
C GLY A 201 16.63 11.80 18.30
N TYR A 202 15.36 11.56 18.61
CA TYR A 202 14.86 10.25 18.99
C TYR A 202 13.69 9.86 18.10
N MET A 203 13.39 8.55 18.08
CA MET A 203 12.26 8.00 17.37
C MET A 203 11.37 7.24 18.36
N ALA A 204 10.07 7.55 18.36
CA ALA A 204 9.08 6.76 19.07
C ALA A 204 8.77 5.47 18.28
N SER A 205 8.86 4.30 18.92
CA SER A 205 8.48 3.05 18.27
C SER A 205 6.99 2.98 17.99
N GLY A 206 6.56 2.20 17.00
CA GLY A 206 5.14 1.94 16.72
C GLY A 206 4.73 2.33 15.31
N ALA A 207 3.43 2.43 15.07
CA ALA A 207 2.86 2.82 13.80
C ALA A 207 3.18 4.29 13.48
N GLY A 208 3.53 4.60 12.24
CA GLY A 208 3.79 5.96 11.81
C GLY A 208 3.85 6.08 10.30
N THR A 209 3.88 7.32 9.81
CA THR A 209 4.11 7.62 8.39
C THR A 209 5.55 8.02 8.16
N ALA A 210 6.10 7.63 7.03
CA ALA A 210 7.43 8.05 6.63
C ALA A 210 7.61 7.98 5.11
N TYR A 211 8.86 8.05 4.65
CA TYR A 211 9.21 7.87 3.25
C TYR A 211 10.36 6.89 3.09
N MET A 212 10.17 5.91 2.23
CA MET A 212 11.26 5.11 1.68
C MET A 212 11.69 5.68 0.34
N ARG A 213 12.90 5.36 -0.12
CA ARG A 213 13.36 5.72 -1.45
C ARG A 213 13.54 4.47 -2.30
N VAL A 214 12.95 4.43 -3.47
CA VAL A 214 13.14 3.36 -4.45
C VAL A 214 13.96 3.86 -5.63
N TYR A 215 14.74 2.93 -6.21
CA TYR A 215 15.59 3.15 -7.36
C TYR A 215 14.96 2.45 -8.55
N THR A 216 14.94 3.11 -9.69
CA THR A 216 14.49 2.52 -10.94
C THR A 216 15.54 2.67 -12.02
N ASP A 217 15.55 1.75 -12.97
CA ASP A 217 16.30 1.90 -14.21
C ASP A 217 15.74 3.09 -14.99
N SER A 218 16.62 4.00 -15.44
CA SER A 218 16.19 5.26 -16.03
C SER A 218 15.53 5.12 -17.40
N LEU A 219 15.75 4.00 -18.09
CA LEU A 219 15.22 3.74 -19.43
C LEU A 219 13.91 2.96 -19.37
N THR A 220 13.86 1.91 -18.57
CA THR A 220 12.73 0.98 -18.48
C THR A 220 11.75 1.30 -17.35
N GLY A 221 12.19 2.08 -16.36
CA GLY A 221 11.43 2.37 -15.15
C GLY A 221 11.33 1.19 -14.18
N ILE A 222 12.00 0.07 -14.45
CA ILE A 222 11.96 -1.13 -13.61
C ILE A 222 12.59 -0.85 -12.25
N LEU A 223 11.94 -1.32 -11.19
CA LEU A 223 12.43 -1.26 -9.81
C LEU A 223 13.74 -2.06 -9.62
N LEU A 224 14.77 -1.40 -9.09
CA LEU A 224 16.14 -1.92 -8.96
C LEU A 224 16.61 -2.12 -7.53
N GLY A 225 16.07 -1.37 -6.57
CA GLY A 225 16.55 -1.37 -5.18
C GLY A 225 15.86 -0.30 -4.35
N TYR A 226 16.21 -0.21 -3.08
CA TYR A 226 15.64 0.78 -2.17
C TYR A 226 16.61 1.21 -1.07
N THR A 227 16.29 2.31 -0.39
CA THR A 227 16.84 2.67 0.91
C THR A 227 15.69 2.85 1.91
N TRP A 228 15.97 2.59 3.19
CA TRP A 228 14.99 2.79 4.28
C TRP A 228 14.59 4.24 4.48
N SER A 229 15.35 5.19 3.95
CA SER A 229 15.14 6.62 4.17
C SER A 229 15.47 7.42 2.92
N VAL A 230 14.84 8.60 2.80
CA VAL A 230 15.23 9.63 1.83
C VAL A 230 16.41 10.47 2.33
N THR A 231 16.79 10.39 3.61
CA THR A 231 18.01 11.02 4.15
C THR A 231 19.25 10.54 3.38
N SER A 232 20.11 11.48 3.01
CA SER A 232 21.32 11.20 2.23
C SER A 232 22.29 10.33 3.03
N SER A 233 22.77 9.24 2.43
CA SER A 233 23.72 8.30 3.04
C SER A 233 24.64 7.72 1.97
N ALA A 234 25.84 7.25 2.33
CA ALA A 234 26.73 6.57 1.39
C ALA A 234 26.47 5.06 1.29
N THR A 235 25.84 4.44 2.30
CA THR A 235 25.86 2.98 2.50
C THR A 235 24.48 2.33 2.63
N SER A 236 23.40 3.09 2.53
CA SER A 236 22.05 2.60 2.89
C SER A 236 21.29 1.87 1.77
N TYR A 237 21.91 1.64 0.61
CA TYR A 237 21.26 1.02 -0.55
C TYR A 237 21.20 -0.51 -0.44
N TYR A 238 20.02 -1.06 -0.72
CA TYR A 238 19.77 -2.49 -0.81
C TYR A 238 19.27 -2.86 -2.21
N SER A 239 20.02 -3.73 -2.89
CA SER A 239 19.56 -4.40 -4.10
C SER A 239 18.72 -5.64 -3.74
N PRO A 240 17.88 -6.14 -4.67
CA PRO A 240 17.15 -7.40 -4.52
C PRO A 240 18.03 -8.62 -4.21
N SER A 241 19.31 -8.60 -4.60
CA SER A 241 20.26 -9.68 -4.30
C SER A 241 20.76 -9.66 -2.85
N THR A 242 20.72 -8.50 -2.19
CA THR A 242 21.16 -8.34 -0.79
C THR A 242 19.97 -8.37 0.16
N ARG A 243 18.88 -7.66 -0.18
CA ARG A 243 17.60 -7.75 0.51
C ARG A 243 16.49 -7.82 -0.54
N PRO A 244 15.87 -8.99 -0.74
CA PRO A 244 14.82 -9.12 -1.73
C PRO A 244 13.63 -8.28 -1.32
N TYR A 245 13.01 -7.59 -2.27
CA TYR A 245 11.78 -6.84 -2.02
C TYR A 245 10.84 -6.93 -3.22
N ARG A 246 9.56 -6.71 -2.98
CA ARG A 246 8.50 -6.62 -3.99
C ARG A 246 7.50 -5.55 -3.61
N ILE A 247 6.83 -4.99 -4.61
CA ILE A 247 5.64 -4.16 -4.42
C ILE A 247 4.43 -4.94 -4.96
N GLY A 248 3.41 -5.09 -4.15
CA GLY A 248 2.18 -5.81 -4.47
C GLY A 248 0.96 -4.90 -4.35
N ARG A 249 0.01 -5.07 -5.26
CA ARG A 249 -1.32 -4.45 -5.24
C ARG A 249 -2.35 -5.51 -4.87
N LEU A 250 -3.19 -5.24 -3.87
CA LEU A 250 -4.34 -6.11 -3.58
C LEU A 250 -5.23 -6.23 -4.83
N PHE A 251 -5.64 -7.45 -5.15
CA PHE A 251 -6.38 -7.73 -6.37
C PHE A 251 -7.35 -8.90 -6.20
N LYS A 252 -8.60 -8.72 -6.66
CA LYS A 252 -9.66 -9.74 -6.57
C LYS A 252 -9.81 -10.30 -5.14
N MET A 253 -10.05 -9.40 -4.20
CA MET A 253 -10.37 -9.78 -2.82
C MET A 253 -11.76 -10.45 -2.79
N PRO A 254 -11.93 -11.63 -2.15
CA PRO A 254 -13.22 -12.28 -2.04
C PRO A 254 -14.21 -11.47 -1.18
N ALA A 255 -15.50 -11.82 -1.19
CA ALA A 255 -16.40 -11.28 -0.18
C ALA A 255 -16.00 -11.84 1.20
N PRO A 256 -16.20 -11.08 2.31
CA PRO A 256 -16.02 -11.61 3.65
C PRO A 256 -16.87 -12.87 3.86
N LEU A 257 -16.34 -13.84 4.59
CA LEU A 257 -17.07 -15.02 5.02
C LEU A 257 -18.23 -14.62 5.93
N PRO A 258 -19.38 -15.32 5.86
CA PRO A 258 -20.49 -15.07 6.77
C PRO A 258 -20.04 -15.24 8.23
N THR A 259 -20.36 -14.25 9.06
CA THR A 259 -20.10 -14.31 10.50
C THR A 259 -21.26 -14.94 11.28
N GLU A 260 -22.43 -15.07 10.66
CA GLU A 260 -23.58 -15.76 11.25
C GLU A 260 -23.42 -17.29 11.13
N PRO A 261 -23.67 -18.05 12.22
CA PRO A 261 -23.72 -19.50 12.14
C PRO A 261 -24.83 -19.93 11.18
N PRO A 262 -24.66 -21.05 10.45
CA PRO A 262 -25.72 -21.56 9.59
C PRO A 262 -27.00 -21.77 10.40
N PRO A 263 -28.18 -21.54 9.80
CA PRO A 263 -29.44 -21.77 10.50
C PRO A 263 -29.48 -23.22 11.04
N PRO A 264 -30.06 -23.45 12.21
CA PRO A 264 -30.18 -24.80 12.76
C PRO A 264 -30.88 -25.71 11.73
N PRO A 265 -30.50 -27.00 11.65
CA PRO A 265 -31.17 -27.94 10.77
C PRO A 265 -32.67 -28.01 11.11
N PRO A 266 -33.52 -28.28 10.09
CA PRO A 266 -34.97 -28.39 10.27
C PRO A 266 -35.37 -29.53 11.20
#